data_AF-A0A397Z3H4-F1
#
_entry.id   AF-A0A397Z3H4-F1
#
_cell.length_a   1.000
_cell.length_b   1.000
_cell.length_c   1.000
_cell.angle_alpha   90.00
_cell.angle_beta   90.00
_cell.angle_gamma   90.00
#
_symmetry.space_group_name_H-M   'P 1'
#
loop_
_entity.id
_entity.type
_entity.pdbx_description
1 polymer ?
#
loop_
_entity_poly.entity_id
_entity_poly.type
_entity_poly.pdbx_seq_one_letter_code
_entity_poly.pdbx_strand_id
1 'polypeptide(L)'
;MKQIQVSDSNSGLGSSRNDEIVSIGASARLDTLPEDCISMVVSHTSPRDACVVASVSKTLKSAAESDLVWEKFLPQDYSSLFPRSVDFLSKKEMYMSLADIYKIIFLN
;
A
#
# COMPACT_ATOMS: atom_id res chain seq x y z
N MET A 1 -13.30 -35.53 53.49
CA MET A 1 -13.38 -34.30 52.68
C MET A 1 -12.59 -33.21 53.39
N LYS A 2 -11.37 -32.93 52.94
CA LYS A 2 -10.59 -31.76 53.36
C LYS A 2 -10.04 -31.11 52.08
N GLN A 3 -10.39 -29.84 51.91
CA GLN A 3 -10.06 -28.99 50.77
C GLN A 3 -8.56 -28.65 50.80
N ILE A 4 -7.86 -28.78 49.67
CA ILE A 4 -6.51 -28.24 49.47
C ILE A 4 -6.68 -27.01 48.59
N GLN A 5 -6.40 -25.84 49.16
CA GLN A 5 -6.50 -24.56 48.48
C GLN A 5 -5.31 -24.31 47.57
N VAL A 6 -5.67 -23.67 46.46
CA VAL A 6 -4.85 -23.23 45.34
C VAL A 6 -3.79 -22.23 45.82
N SER A 7 -2.63 -22.35 45.18
CA SER A 7 -1.49 -21.46 45.16
C SER A 7 -1.85 -19.99 44.91
N ASP A 8 -1.42 -19.09 45.80
CA ASP A 8 -1.27 -17.66 45.49
C ASP A 8 0.10 -17.18 45.98
N SER A 9 0.97 -16.88 45.03
CA SER A 9 2.22 -16.16 45.25
C SER A 9 2.50 -15.36 43.99
N ASN A 10 2.20 -14.06 44.01
CA ASN A 10 3.23 -13.02 44.07
C ASN A 10 2.56 -11.63 44.06
N SER A 11 2.74 -10.86 45.13
CA SER A 11 2.42 -9.43 45.15
C SER A 11 3.67 -8.68 44.68
N GLY A 12 3.58 -8.08 43.49
CA GLY A 12 4.63 -7.27 42.88
C GLY A 12 4.03 -6.01 42.28
N LEU A 13 3.72 -5.04 43.14
CA LEU A 13 3.42 -3.67 42.77
C LEU A 13 4.73 -3.01 42.29
N GLY A 14 4.83 -2.83 40.98
CA GLY A 14 5.91 -2.11 40.33
C GLY A 14 5.36 -1.45 39.07
N SER A 15 4.49 -0.45 39.26
CA SER A 15 3.97 0.38 38.18
C SER A 15 5.08 1.33 37.72
N SER A 16 6.03 0.82 36.94
CA SER A 16 6.98 1.68 36.22
C SER A 16 6.29 2.16 34.96
N ARG A 17 5.54 3.27 35.12
CA ARG A 17 5.12 4.12 34.01
C ARG A 17 6.41 4.63 33.39
N ASN A 18 6.89 3.94 32.36
CA ASN A 18 7.96 4.47 31.54
C ASN A 18 7.28 5.46 30.62
N ASP A 19 7.43 6.72 31.01
CA ASP A 19 6.99 7.88 30.28
C ASP A 19 7.42 7.79 28.81
N GLU A 20 6.46 8.13 27.98
CA GLU A 20 6.49 8.28 26.54
C GLU A 20 7.70 9.12 26.09
N ILE A 21 8.82 8.47 25.79
CA ILE A 21 9.83 9.08 24.94
C ILE A 21 9.29 8.95 23.51
N VAL A 22 8.55 9.96 23.06
CA VAL A 22 8.32 10.16 21.63
C VAL A 22 9.69 10.41 21.01
N SER A 23 10.31 9.34 20.52
CA SER A 23 11.53 9.42 19.71
C SER A 23 11.16 10.11 18.40
N ILE A 24 11.34 11.43 18.35
CA ILE A 24 11.31 12.25 17.13
C ILE A 24 12.61 11.94 16.35
N GLY A 25 12.70 10.68 15.93
CA GLY A 25 13.91 9.98 15.54
C GLY A 25 13.68 8.48 15.34
N ALA A 26 12.45 7.97 15.53
CA ALA A 26 12.05 6.70 14.98
C ALA A 26 12.04 6.81 13.45
N SER A 27 12.82 5.98 12.78
CA SER A 27 12.70 5.78 11.33
C SER A 27 11.27 5.35 11.03
N ALA A 28 10.41 6.30 10.66
CA ALA A 28 9.02 6.02 10.31
C ALA A 28 9.04 5.11 9.07
N ARG A 29 8.50 3.90 9.22
CA ARG A 29 8.46 2.95 8.12
C ARG A 29 7.17 3.15 7.34
N LEU A 30 7.27 3.40 6.04
CA LEU A 30 6.11 3.58 5.17
C LEU A 30 5.17 2.36 5.18
N ASP A 31 5.70 1.15 5.44
CA ASP A 31 4.93 -0.09 5.52
C ASP A 31 4.06 -0.24 6.78
N THR A 32 4.12 0.72 7.71
CA THR A 32 3.24 0.77 8.89
C THR A 32 1.99 1.64 8.67
N LEU A 33 1.95 2.38 7.57
CA LEU A 33 0.78 3.20 7.21
C LEU A 33 -0.33 2.31 6.64
N PRO A 34 -1.61 2.73 6.75
CA PRO A 34 -2.70 2.09 6.02
C PRO A 34 -2.43 2.08 4.52
N GLU A 35 -2.82 0.99 3.85
CA GLU A 35 -2.57 0.79 2.41
C GLU A 35 -3.14 1.93 1.55
N ASP A 36 -4.32 2.45 1.89
CA ASP A 36 -4.94 3.59 1.22
C ASP A 36 -4.10 4.86 1.34
N CYS A 37 -3.48 5.10 2.50
CA CYS A 37 -2.60 6.25 2.71
C CYS A 37 -1.36 6.17 1.82
N ILE A 38 -0.75 4.99 1.72
CA ILE A 38 0.38 4.74 0.85
C ILE A 38 -0.05 4.93 -0.62
N SER A 39 -1.19 4.34 -1.00
CA SER A 39 -1.74 4.43 -2.36
C SER A 39 -2.01 5.87 -2.77
N MET A 40 -2.60 6.69 -1.89
CA MET A 40 -2.81 8.12 -2.14
C MET A 40 -1.49 8.84 -2.42
N VAL A 41 -0.45 8.64 -1.60
CA VAL A 41 0.86 9.27 -1.82
C VAL A 41 1.48 8.79 -3.15
N VAL A 42 1.47 7.49 -3.41
CA VAL A 42 2.03 6.92 -4.65
C VAL A 42 1.28 7.40 -5.89
N SER A 43 -0.04 7.65 -5.80
CA SER A 43 -0.85 8.16 -6.90
C SER A 43 -0.44 9.55 -7.39
N HIS A 44 0.32 10.30 -6.57
CA HIS A 44 0.89 11.61 -6.93
C HIS A 44 2.31 11.53 -7.50
N THR A 45 2.86 10.33 -7.65
CA THR A 45 4.19 10.10 -8.24
C THR A 45 4.09 9.78 -9.73
N SER A 46 5.19 9.41 -10.39
CA SER A 46 5.13 8.88 -11.76
C SER A 46 4.86 7.36 -11.77
N PRO A 47 4.34 6.79 -12.88
CA PRO A 47 4.20 5.34 -13.04
C PRO A 47 5.51 4.57 -12.83
N ARG A 48 6.64 5.18 -13.20
CA ARG A 48 7.98 4.63 -12.95
C ARG A 48 8.29 4.56 -11.46
N ASP A 49 8.00 5.62 -10.71
CA ASP A 49 8.25 5.68 -9.28
C ASP A 49 7.36 4.70 -8.52
N ALA A 50 6.10 4.54 -8.93
CA ALA A 50 5.21 3.51 -8.39
C ALA A 50 5.80 2.09 -8.53
N CYS A 51 6.40 1.77 -9.68
CA CYS A 51 7.10 0.49 -9.88
C CYS A 51 8.32 0.34 -8.97
N VAL A 52 9.06 1.42 -8.70
CA VAL A 52 10.19 1.40 -7.75
C VAL A 52 9.66 1.16 -6.33
N VAL A 53 8.61 1.87 -5.90
CA VAL A 53 7.97 1.68 -4.59
C VAL A 53 7.50 0.23 -4.42
N ALA A 54 6.91 -0.35 -5.47
CA ALA A 54 6.43 -1.73 -5.46
C ALA A 54 7.54 -2.78 -5.26
N SER A 55 8.81 -2.43 -5.50
CA SER A 55 9.93 -3.34 -5.32
C SER A 55 10.49 -3.39 -3.89
N VAL A 56 10.10 -2.44 -3.03
CA VAL A 56 10.72 -2.24 -1.71
C VAL A 56 10.16 -3.21 -0.66
N SER A 57 8.85 -3.41 -0.59
CA SER A 57 8.21 -4.31 0.37
C SER A 57 6.87 -4.85 -0.15
N LYS A 58 6.35 -5.91 0.48
CA LYS A 58 5.04 -6.49 0.09
C LYS A 58 3.88 -5.51 0.31
N THR A 59 3.91 -4.76 1.41
CA THR A 59 2.87 -3.75 1.72
C THR A 59 2.91 -2.62 0.70
N LEU A 60 4.11 -2.11 0.40
CA LEU A 60 4.29 -1.06 -0.60
C LEU A 60 3.91 -1.54 -2.00
N LYS A 61 4.20 -2.81 -2.33
CA LYS A 61 3.76 -3.45 -3.56
C LYS A 61 2.25 -3.45 -3.69
N SER A 62 1.53 -3.96 -2.69
CA SER A 62 0.07 -4.02 -2.70
C SER A 62 -0.53 -2.63 -2.95
N ALA A 63 -0.07 -1.63 -2.18
CA ALA A 63 -0.51 -0.25 -2.32
C ALA A 63 -0.21 0.34 -3.71
N ALA A 64 1.03 0.17 -4.20
CA ALA A 64 1.49 0.74 -5.47
C ALA A 64 0.86 0.06 -6.70
N GLU A 65 0.36 -1.16 -6.56
CA GLU A 65 -0.35 -1.89 -7.61
C GLU A 65 -1.87 -1.67 -7.57
N SER A 66 -2.37 -0.93 -6.58
CA SER A 66 -3.81 -0.69 -6.40
C SER A 66 -4.43 0.16 -7.52
N ASP A 67 -5.70 -0.09 -7.82
CA ASP A 67 -6.45 0.70 -8.79
C ASP A 67 -6.55 2.19 -8.39
N LEU A 68 -6.46 2.53 -7.10
CA LEU A 68 -6.39 3.92 -6.63
C LEU A 68 -5.20 4.67 -7.21
N VAL A 69 -4.04 4.01 -7.30
CA VAL A 69 -2.82 4.56 -7.89
C VAL A 69 -2.97 4.68 -9.40
N TRP A 70 -3.32 3.57 -10.06
CA TRP A 70 -3.31 3.50 -11.52
C TRP A 70 -4.43 4.30 -12.17
N GLU A 71 -5.52 4.58 -11.46
CA GLU A 71 -6.55 5.54 -11.90
C GLU A 71 -5.99 6.94 -12.14
N LYS A 72 -5.06 7.42 -11.31
CA LYS A 72 -4.45 8.76 -11.48
C LYS A 72 -3.49 8.84 -12.66
N PHE A 73 -2.97 7.70 -13.11
CA PHE A 73 -2.05 7.63 -14.25
C PHE A 73 -2.79 7.50 -15.59
N LEU A 74 -4.07 7.11 -15.56
CA LEU A 74 -4.88 6.99 -16.76
C LEU A 74 -5.40 8.36 -17.22
N PRO A 75 -5.52 8.60 -18.54
CA PRO A 75 -6.20 9.77 -19.08
C PRO A 75 -7.67 9.81 -18.65
N GLN A 76 -8.26 10.97 -18.37
CA GLN A 76 -9.62 11.08 -17.82
C GLN A 76 -10.71 10.38 -18.66
N ASP A 77 -10.47 10.24 -19.97
CA ASP A 77 -11.35 9.62 -20.96
C ASP A 77 -10.95 8.19 -21.35
N TYR A 78 -10.09 7.53 -20.55
CA TYR A 78 -9.57 6.18 -20.85
C TYR A 78 -10.66 5.14 -21.16
N SER A 79 -11.84 5.25 -20.53
CA SER A 79 -12.95 4.31 -20.74
C SER A 79 -13.53 4.37 -22.16
N SER A 80 -13.32 5.47 -22.88
CA SER A 80 -13.73 5.61 -24.28
C SER A 80 -12.72 5.04 -25.28
N LEU A 81 -11.46 4.86 -24.84
CA LEU A 81 -10.37 4.37 -25.69
C LEU A 81 -10.41 2.85 -25.88
N PHE A 82 -11.12 2.14 -25.00
CA PHE A 82 -11.21 0.68 -25.05
C PHE A 82 -12.56 0.20 -25.58
N PRO A 83 -12.58 -0.81 -26.47
CA PRO A 83 -13.81 -1.49 -26.85
C PRO A 83 -14.45 -2.15 -25.62
N ARG A 84 -15.79 -2.17 -25.55
CA ARG A 84 -16.56 -2.80 -24.46
C ARG A 84 -16.34 -4.32 -24.31
N SER A 85 -15.63 -4.95 -25.24
CA SER A 85 -15.35 -6.38 -25.26
C SER A 85 -14.02 -6.74 -24.60
N VAL A 86 -13.23 -5.76 -24.15
CA VAL A 86 -11.95 -6.00 -23.48
C VAL A 86 -12.17 -5.91 -21.98
N ASP A 87 -12.08 -7.07 -21.32
CA ASP A 87 -12.09 -7.17 -19.87
C ASP A 87 -10.66 -7.01 -19.35
N PHE A 88 -10.44 -6.01 -18.51
CA PHE A 88 -9.18 -5.80 -17.82
C PHE A 88 -9.32 -6.22 -16.36
N LEU A 89 -8.29 -6.87 -15.82
CA LEU A 89 -8.27 -7.33 -14.43
C LEU A 89 -7.87 -6.21 -13.46
N SER A 90 -7.28 -5.12 -13.95
CA SER A 90 -6.90 -3.95 -13.15
C SER A 90 -6.71 -2.69 -14.02
N LYS A 91 -6.72 -1.51 -13.39
CA LYS A 91 -6.38 -0.24 -14.06
C LYS A 91 -4.92 -0.19 -14.49
N LYS A 92 -4.04 -0.93 -13.79
CA LYS A 92 -2.64 -1.12 -14.20
C LYS A 92 -2.56 -1.81 -15.57
N GLU A 93 -3.34 -2.86 -15.79
CA GLU A 93 -3.37 -3.59 -17.06
C GLU A 93 -3.89 -2.71 -18.21
N MET A 94 -4.90 -1.88 -17.93
CA MET A 94 -5.36 -0.85 -18.87
C MET A 94 -4.24 0.12 -19.24
N TYR A 95 -3.52 0.66 -18.26
CA TYR A 95 -2.42 1.59 -18.50
C TYR A 95 -1.34 0.97 -19.39
N MET A 96 -0.93 -0.27 -19.10
CA MET A 96 0.10 -0.96 -19.88
C MET A 96 -0.37 -1.16 -21.34
N SER A 97 -1.63 -1.55 -21.52
CA SER A 97 -2.22 -1.71 -22.86
C SER A 97 -2.23 -0.39 -23.65
N LEU A 98 -2.57 0.73 -23.02
CA LEU A 98 -2.49 2.06 -23.66
C LEU A 98 -1.05 2.42 -24.02
N ALA A 99 -0.11 2.22 -23.10
CA ALA A 99 1.30 2.51 -23.32
C ALA A 99 1.84 1.75 -24.54
N ASP A 100 1.43 0.49 -24.71
CA ASP A 100 1.80 -0.32 -25.87
C ASP A 100 1.17 0.20 -27.17
N ILE A 101 -0.10 0.60 -27.15
CA ILE A 101 -0.78 1.21 -28.32
C ILE A 101 -0.07 2.50 -28.76
N TYR A 102 0.18 3.42 -27.82
CA TYR A 102 0.85 4.68 -28.14
C TYR A 102 2.26 4.45 -28.67
N LYS A 103 2.99 3.46 -28.13
CA LYS A 103 4.32 3.10 -28.61
C LYS A 103 4.30 2.60 -30.06
N ILE A 104 3.25 1.90 -30.48
CA ILE A 104 3.08 1.45 -31.87
C ILE A 104 2.77 2.63 -32.83
N ILE A 105 1.98 3.60 -32.38
CA ILE A 105 1.59 4.78 -33.19
C ILE A 105 2.77 5.71 -33.46
N PHE A 106 3.68 5.91 -32.50
CA PHE A 106 4.83 6.81 -32.66
C PHE A 106 6.09 6.16 -33.26
N LEU A 107 6.04 4.86 -33.58
CA LEU A 107 7.14 4.12 -34.21
C LEU A 107 6.86 3.75 -35.68
N ASN A 108 5.74 4.19 -36.25
CA ASN A 108 5.46 4.21 -37.70
C ASN A 108 5.34 5.65 -38.18
#